data_AF-A0A5C7RKI8-F1
#
_entry.id   AF-A0A5C7RKI8-F1
#
_cell.length_a   1.000
_cell.length_b   1.000
_cell.length_c   1.000
_cell.angle_alpha   90.00
_cell.angle_beta   90.00
_cell.angle_gamma   90.00
#
_symmetry.space_group_name_H-M   'P 1'
#
loop_
_entity.id
_entity.type
_entity.pdbx_description
1 polymer ?
#
loop_
_entity_poly.entity_id
_entity_poly.type
_entity_poly.pdbx_seq_one_letter_code
_entity_poly.pdbx_strand_id
1 'polypeptide(L)'
;MPIASLSFKRSTSIKAKLLMGILLSACLTEQALAVLTLTPMVNTARRLTLQVGSSQFGTVNSVTFNVTADKVSPNNTPIQGVPSATAATAATSPANGILIKLTTEIPWTLVGSWQNAKLTVDSSVGLSCVTGTGCGSTIIPFNTISWVSHNRGSYDIDDGSFAGGSTQTLFWVGSLNAGLQLENTLVFTYANSTIYPAGQYTGRVTYTATLP
;
A
#
# COMPACT_ATOMS: atom_id res chain seq x y z
N MET A 1 -14.83 -33.31 26.77
CA MET A 1 -14.51 -31.86 26.62
C MET A 1 -15.79 -31.15 26.20
N PRO A 2 -16.48 -30.45 27.11
CA PRO A 2 -17.77 -29.85 26.78
C PRO A 2 -17.65 -28.39 26.32
N ILE A 3 -18.58 -28.07 25.43
CA ILE A 3 -18.91 -26.79 24.83
C ILE A 3 -19.36 -25.80 25.92
N ALA A 4 -18.80 -24.59 25.92
CA ALA A 4 -19.36 -23.47 26.70
C ALA A 4 -20.12 -22.53 25.75
N SER A 5 -21.45 -22.57 25.89
CA SER A 5 -22.42 -21.64 25.30
C SER A 5 -22.38 -20.33 26.09
N LEU A 6 -22.19 -19.19 25.42
CA LEU A 6 -22.27 -17.87 26.03
C LEU A 6 -23.71 -17.33 25.91
N SER A 7 -24.44 -17.33 27.03
CA SER A 7 -25.75 -16.68 27.16
C SER A 7 -25.57 -15.23 27.61
N PHE A 8 -26.10 -14.26 26.86
CA PHE A 8 -26.15 -12.86 27.27
C PHE A 8 -27.40 -12.59 28.13
N LYS A 9 -27.22 -12.32 29.42
CA LYS A 9 -28.26 -11.76 30.30
C LYS A 9 -28.14 -10.23 30.33
N ARG A 10 -29.19 -9.56 29.82
CA ARG A 10 -29.38 -8.10 29.84
C ARG A 10 -29.90 -7.69 31.23
N SER A 11 -29.24 -6.76 31.89
CA SER A 11 -29.76 -6.08 33.09
C SER A 11 -29.63 -4.58 32.91
N THR A 12 -30.75 -3.91 32.69
CA THR A 12 -30.87 -2.45 32.71
C THR A 12 -31.20 -1.99 34.12
N SER A 13 -30.34 -1.16 34.72
CA SER A 13 -30.69 -0.34 35.88
C SER A 13 -30.25 1.09 35.63
N ILE A 14 -31.23 1.99 35.52
CA ILE A 14 -31.07 3.43 35.37
C ILE A 14 -31.21 4.03 36.77
N LYS A 15 -30.19 4.71 37.30
CA LYS A 15 -30.32 5.94 38.13
C LYS A 15 -29.07 6.82 38.06
N ALA A 16 -29.23 7.95 37.37
CA ALA A 16 -28.69 9.31 37.56
C ALA A 16 -27.33 9.51 38.26
N LYS A 17 -26.43 10.24 37.58
CA LYS A 17 -26.03 11.61 37.98
C LYS A 17 -25.27 12.32 36.85
N LEU A 18 -25.70 13.56 36.62
CA LEU A 18 -25.20 14.54 35.68
C LEU A 18 -23.82 15.05 36.14
N LEU A 19 -22.82 15.05 35.25
CA LEU A 19 -21.69 15.98 35.33
C LEU A 19 -21.06 16.19 33.95
N MET A 20 -21.01 17.48 33.60
CA MET A 20 -20.48 18.11 32.39
C MET A 20 -19.04 17.65 32.11
N GLY A 21 -18.75 17.24 30.87
CA GLY A 21 -17.39 16.84 30.47
C GLY A 21 -17.21 16.89 28.95
N ILE A 22 -16.64 18.01 28.48
CA ILE A 22 -15.85 18.22 27.25
C ILE A 22 -16.07 17.19 26.13
N LEU A 23 -16.81 17.60 25.09
CA LEU A 23 -16.83 16.95 23.77
C LEU A 23 -15.43 17.10 23.13
N LEU A 24 -14.52 16.17 23.43
CA LEU A 24 -13.48 15.82 22.47
C LEU A 24 -14.20 15.11 21.32
N SER A 25 -14.55 15.87 20.28
CA SER A 25 -14.83 15.30 18.97
C SER A 25 -13.50 14.79 18.41
N ALA A 26 -13.01 13.68 18.96
CA ALA A 26 -12.01 12.88 18.29
C ALA A 26 -12.64 12.48 16.96
N CYS A 27 -12.08 13.02 15.87
CA CYS A 27 -12.31 12.53 14.54
C CYS A 27 -11.83 11.08 14.56
N LEU A 28 -12.72 10.16 14.90
CA LEU A 28 -12.57 8.75 14.62
C LEU A 28 -12.61 8.68 13.10
N THR A 29 -11.45 8.84 12.47
CA THR A 29 -11.27 8.41 11.10
C THR A 29 -11.48 6.90 11.11
N GLU A 30 -12.72 6.47 10.84
CA GLU A 30 -13.00 5.12 10.38
C GLU A 30 -12.17 4.87 9.11
N GLN A 31 -10.97 4.32 9.27
CA GLN A 31 -10.35 3.58 8.16
C GLN A 31 -11.01 2.20 8.14
N ALA A 32 -12.11 2.10 7.39
CA ALA A 32 -12.83 0.86 7.20
C ALA A 32 -12.34 0.14 5.92
N LEU A 33 -11.58 -0.94 6.19
CA LEU A 33 -11.33 -2.18 5.44
C LEU A 33 -10.49 -2.16 4.14
N ALA A 34 -9.27 -2.70 4.29
CA ALA A 34 -8.85 -3.96 3.68
C ALA A 34 -7.81 -4.63 4.61
N VAL A 35 -7.81 -5.97 4.70
CA VAL A 35 -7.17 -6.73 5.80
C VAL A 35 -6.53 -8.05 5.33
N LEU A 36 -6.41 -8.29 4.03
CA LEU A 36 -6.31 -9.63 3.41
C LEU A 36 -7.59 -10.46 3.66
N THR A 37 -8.21 -10.95 2.59
CA THR A 37 -9.39 -11.80 2.66
C THR A 37 -9.17 -13.12 1.94
N LEU A 38 -9.67 -14.21 2.52
CA LEU A 38 -9.75 -15.50 1.85
C LEU A 38 -10.92 -15.46 0.85
N THR A 39 -10.67 -15.92 -0.38
CA THR A 39 -11.71 -16.10 -1.39
C THR A 39 -12.04 -17.58 -1.54
N PRO A 40 -13.31 -17.94 -1.84
CA PRO A 40 -13.67 -19.33 -2.09
C PRO A 40 -12.86 -19.95 -3.24
N MET A 41 -12.68 -21.27 -3.18
CA MET A 41 -12.14 -22.02 -4.32
C MET A 41 -13.08 -21.92 -5.52
N VAL A 42 -12.51 -21.95 -6.72
CA VAL A 42 -13.22 -21.74 -7.98
C VAL A 42 -13.24 -23.00 -8.85
N ASN A 43 -14.07 -23.01 -9.88
CA ASN A 43 -14.07 -24.03 -10.93
C ASN A 43 -13.29 -23.59 -12.19
N THR A 44 -12.70 -22.39 -12.16
CA THR A 44 -11.85 -21.85 -13.23
C THR A 44 -10.38 -22.21 -13.01
N ALA A 45 -9.54 -21.98 -14.01
CA ALA A 45 -8.10 -22.23 -13.89
C ALA A 45 -7.45 -21.39 -12.79
N ARG A 46 -6.33 -21.89 -12.24
CA ARG A 46 -5.49 -21.18 -11.27
C ARG A 46 -5.04 -19.84 -11.88
N ARG A 47 -5.35 -18.73 -11.21
CA ARG A 47 -5.00 -17.38 -11.70
C ARG A 47 -4.39 -16.52 -10.61
N LEU A 48 -3.46 -15.66 -11.01
CA LEU A 48 -2.91 -14.58 -10.21
C LEU A 48 -3.12 -13.28 -10.97
N THR A 49 -3.58 -12.24 -10.28
CA THR A 49 -3.73 -10.90 -10.84
C THR A 49 -3.13 -9.89 -9.89
N LEU A 50 -2.33 -8.97 -10.43
CA LEU A 50 -1.75 -7.84 -9.73
C LEU A 50 -2.20 -6.56 -10.42
N GLN A 51 -2.68 -5.61 -9.64
CA GLN A 51 -2.96 -4.25 -10.04
C GLN A 51 -2.13 -3.30 -9.16
N VAL A 52 -1.50 -2.32 -9.79
CA VAL A 52 -0.75 -1.25 -9.14
C VAL A 52 -1.30 0.07 -9.68
N GLY A 53 -1.96 0.84 -8.82
CA GLY A 53 -2.70 2.05 -9.17
C GLY A 53 -3.94 1.75 -10.01
N SER A 54 -3.90 2.15 -11.27
CA SER A 54 -5.02 2.14 -12.21
C SER A 54 -5.54 0.72 -12.47
N SER A 55 -6.86 0.57 -12.57
CA SER A 55 -7.49 -0.64 -13.10
C SER A 55 -7.43 -0.72 -14.63
N GLN A 56 -7.01 0.34 -15.31
CA GLN A 56 -6.90 0.37 -16.75
C GLN A 56 -5.62 -0.32 -17.23
N PHE A 57 -5.79 -1.43 -17.95
CA PHE A 57 -4.69 -2.19 -18.52
C PHE A 57 -3.76 -1.31 -19.38
N GLY A 58 -2.45 -1.53 -19.25
CA GLY A 58 -1.42 -0.80 -20.00
C GLY A 58 -1.10 0.61 -19.48
N THR A 59 -1.78 1.08 -18.42
CA THR A 59 -1.50 2.39 -17.83
C THR A 59 -0.40 2.29 -16.78
N VAL A 60 0.68 3.06 -16.95
CA VAL A 60 1.70 3.25 -15.90
C VAL A 60 1.29 4.44 -15.05
N ASN A 61 1.18 4.25 -13.73
CA ASN A 61 0.98 5.35 -12.81
C ASN A 61 2.30 6.00 -12.41
N SER A 62 2.27 7.32 -12.29
CA SER A 62 3.38 8.10 -11.75
C SER A 62 3.00 8.68 -10.40
N VAL A 63 4.01 8.93 -9.58
CA VAL A 63 3.90 9.72 -8.36
C VAL A 63 4.89 10.86 -8.48
N THR A 64 4.40 12.10 -8.38
CA THR A 64 5.20 13.31 -8.53
C THR A 64 5.51 13.90 -7.16
N PHE A 65 6.78 14.21 -6.92
CA PHE A 65 7.24 14.94 -5.74
C PHE A 65 7.75 16.32 -6.19
N ASN A 66 7.00 17.38 -5.88
CA ASN A 66 7.36 18.73 -6.28
C ASN A 66 8.17 19.41 -5.17
N VAL A 67 9.48 19.56 -5.39
CA VAL A 67 10.37 20.34 -4.50
C VAL A 67 10.31 21.81 -4.90
N THR A 68 9.52 22.60 -4.18
CA THR A 68 9.38 24.05 -4.40
C THR A 68 10.48 24.86 -3.69
N ALA A 69 10.61 26.14 -4.04
CA ALA A 69 11.67 27.02 -3.51
C ALA A 69 11.62 27.21 -1.97
N ASP A 70 10.47 27.03 -1.34
CA ASP A 70 10.33 27.03 0.13
C ASP A 70 10.75 25.70 0.77
N LYS A 71 11.00 24.66 -0.03
CA LYS A 71 11.38 23.30 0.37
C LYS A 71 12.81 22.92 -0.02
N VAL A 72 13.59 23.88 -0.52
CA VAL A 72 15.03 23.72 -0.72
C VAL A 72 15.80 24.20 0.52
N SER A 73 17.09 23.87 0.58
CA SER A 73 17.97 24.28 1.67
C SER A 73 17.88 25.78 1.96
N PRO A 74 17.78 26.18 3.24
CA PRO A 74 17.92 25.36 4.45
C PRO A 74 16.62 24.74 4.99
N ASN A 75 15.48 24.87 4.30
CA ASN A 75 14.14 24.50 4.78
C ASN A 75 13.66 23.15 4.24
N ASN A 76 14.58 22.24 3.97
CA ASN A 76 14.26 20.96 3.34
C ASN A 76 13.41 20.09 4.28
N THR A 77 12.19 19.76 3.86
CA THR A 77 11.26 18.89 4.58
C THR A 77 10.78 17.75 3.68
N PRO A 78 10.36 16.61 4.24
CA PRO A 78 9.74 15.54 3.47
C PRO A 78 8.56 16.02 2.62
N ILE A 79 8.38 15.42 1.45
CA ILE A 79 7.37 15.79 0.46
C ILE A 79 6.50 14.57 0.17
N GLN A 80 5.20 14.69 0.45
CA GLN A 80 4.24 13.67 0.05
C GLN A 80 4.07 13.71 -1.47
N GLY A 81 4.06 12.53 -2.09
CA GLY A 81 3.88 12.37 -3.53
C GLY A 81 2.44 12.60 -3.95
N VAL A 82 2.26 13.07 -5.18
CA VAL A 82 0.94 13.25 -5.82
C VAL A 82 0.84 12.27 -7.00
N PRO A 83 -0.06 11.28 -6.95
CA PRO A 83 -0.31 10.36 -8.05
C PRO A 83 -0.82 11.04 -9.33
N SER A 84 -0.57 10.42 -10.49
CA SER A 84 -1.25 10.78 -11.73
C SER A 84 -2.77 10.64 -11.61
N ALA A 85 -3.55 11.45 -12.33
CA ALA A 85 -5.02 11.37 -12.30
C ALA A 85 -5.56 9.98 -12.67
N THR A 86 -4.82 9.23 -13.49
CA THR A 86 -5.13 7.85 -13.88
C THR A 86 -4.89 6.82 -12.78
N ALA A 87 -4.23 7.18 -11.68
CA ALA A 87 -3.99 6.30 -10.53
C ALA A 87 -5.20 6.20 -9.61
N ALA A 88 -6.15 7.13 -9.72
CA ALA A 88 -7.37 7.18 -8.92
C ALA A 88 -8.50 6.37 -9.57
N THR A 89 -8.45 5.04 -9.48
CA THR A 89 -9.57 4.16 -9.90
C THR A 89 -10.15 3.33 -8.75
N ALA A 90 -9.73 3.58 -7.52
CA ALA A 90 -10.45 3.18 -6.31
C ALA A 90 -10.61 4.43 -5.44
N ALA A 91 -11.63 4.46 -4.59
CA ALA A 91 -11.77 5.48 -3.57
C ALA A 91 -10.58 5.35 -2.58
N THR A 92 -9.42 5.92 -2.93
CA THR A 92 -8.24 5.89 -2.08
C THR A 92 -8.49 6.85 -0.93
N SER A 93 -9.09 6.32 0.12
CA SER A 93 -8.93 6.83 1.47
C SER A 93 -7.63 6.22 2.00
N PRO A 94 -6.56 7.01 2.23
CA PRO A 94 -6.48 8.48 2.16
C PRO A 94 -6.07 9.03 0.77
N ALA A 95 -6.24 10.35 0.61
CA ALA A 95 -5.80 11.10 -0.57
C ALA A 95 -4.33 10.83 -0.92
N ASN A 96 -4.01 10.93 -2.21
CA ASN A 96 -2.68 10.65 -2.79
C ASN A 96 -2.19 9.19 -2.65
N GLY A 97 -3.09 8.27 -2.34
CA GLY A 97 -2.77 6.85 -2.28
C GLY A 97 -2.68 6.17 -3.65
N ILE A 98 -1.80 5.17 -3.76
CA ILE A 98 -1.72 4.20 -4.86
C ILE A 98 -2.26 2.86 -4.36
N LEU A 99 -3.28 2.32 -5.03
CA LEU A 99 -3.81 0.99 -4.72
C LEU A 99 -2.83 -0.10 -5.16
N ILE A 100 -2.49 -1.02 -4.28
CA ILE A 100 -1.85 -2.30 -4.60
C ILE A 100 -2.87 -3.38 -4.34
N LYS A 101 -3.35 -4.02 -5.40
CA LYS A 101 -4.34 -5.10 -5.32
C LYS A 101 -3.78 -6.38 -5.90
N LEU A 102 -3.85 -7.45 -5.12
CA LEU A 102 -3.49 -8.79 -5.56
C LEU A 102 -4.67 -9.73 -5.36
N THR A 103 -4.93 -10.57 -6.34
CA THR A 103 -5.99 -11.58 -6.27
C THR A 103 -5.47 -12.91 -6.78
N THR A 104 -5.73 -13.97 -6.02
CA THR A 104 -5.50 -15.36 -6.44
C THR A 104 -6.82 -16.09 -6.57
N GLU A 105 -6.94 -16.86 -7.62
CA GLU A 105 -8.04 -17.81 -7.82
C GLU A 105 -7.47 -19.23 -7.80
N ILE A 106 -7.97 -20.04 -6.87
CA ILE A 106 -7.47 -21.39 -6.63
C ILE A 106 -8.55 -22.42 -6.99
N PRO A 107 -8.32 -23.30 -7.98
CA PRO A 107 -9.29 -24.30 -8.38
C PRO A 107 -9.49 -25.40 -7.34
N TRP A 108 -10.70 -25.97 -7.30
CA TRP A 108 -11.01 -27.18 -6.51
C TRP A 108 -10.07 -28.36 -6.77
N THR A 109 -9.45 -28.45 -7.96
CA THR A 109 -8.46 -29.48 -8.29
C THR A 109 -7.17 -29.40 -7.48
N LEU A 110 -6.93 -28.28 -6.77
CA LEU A 110 -5.78 -28.06 -5.88
C LEU A 110 -6.16 -28.11 -4.40
N VAL A 111 -7.32 -28.69 -4.07
CA VAL A 111 -7.73 -28.91 -2.67
C VAL A 111 -6.65 -29.70 -1.91
N GLY A 112 -6.43 -29.34 -0.65
CA GLY A 112 -5.39 -29.90 0.20
C GLY A 112 -3.97 -29.41 -0.11
N SER A 113 -3.78 -28.55 -1.12
CA SER A 113 -2.46 -28.01 -1.49
C SER A 113 -2.31 -26.55 -1.06
N TRP A 114 -1.22 -26.25 -0.36
CA TRP A 114 -0.88 -24.88 0.03
C TRP A 114 -0.62 -23.98 -1.18
N GLN A 115 -1.18 -22.77 -1.15
CA GLN A 115 -1.05 -21.76 -2.19
C GLN A 115 -0.38 -20.52 -1.61
N ASN A 116 0.83 -20.20 -2.08
CA ASN A 116 1.62 -19.11 -1.55
C ASN A 116 1.61 -17.91 -2.50
N ALA A 117 1.09 -16.77 -2.07
CA ALA A 117 1.21 -15.53 -2.83
C ALA A 117 2.39 -14.72 -2.29
N LYS A 118 3.26 -14.23 -3.18
CA LYS A 118 4.38 -13.34 -2.82
C LYS A 118 4.42 -12.14 -3.75
N LEU A 119 4.57 -10.96 -3.17
CA LEU A 119 4.82 -9.70 -3.89
C LEU A 119 6.23 -9.20 -3.59
N THR A 120 6.99 -8.94 -4.64
CA THR A 120 8.31 -8.33 -4.55
C THR A 120 8.36 -7.04 -5.34
N VAL A 121 9.26 -6.13 -4.96
CA VAL A 121 9.55 -4.91 -5.69
C VAL A 121 11.04 -4.81 -6.05
N ASP A 122 11.31 -4.36 -7.28
CA ASP A 122 12.63 -3.92 -7.74
C ASP A 122 12.68 -2.39 -7.75
N SER A 123 13.67 -1.84 -7.06
CA SER A 123 13.93 -0.40 -6.91
C SER A 123 15.40 -0.03 -7.17
N SER A 124 16.11 -0.86 -7.92
CA SER A 124 17.58 -0.80 -8.06
C SER A 124 18.14 0.37 -8.90
N VAL A 125 17.35 0.92 -9.84
CA VAL A 125 17.87 1.87 -10.85
C VAL A 125 17.92 3.33 -10.36
N GLY A 126 17.16 3.70 -9.32
CA GLY A 126 17.03 5.08 -8.84
C GLY A 126 16.19 5.99 -9.76
N LEU A 127 16.09 7.28 -9.40
CA LEU A 127 15.50 8.33 -10.21
C LEU A 127 16.62 9.05 -10.98
N SER A 128 16.66 8.85 -12.30
CA SER A 128 17.64 9.46 -13.18
C SER A 128 17.21 10.87 -13.58
N CYS A 129 18.19 11.77 -13.67
CA CYS A 129 17.96 13.08 -14.27
C CYS A 129 17.36 12.98 -15.68
N VAL A 130 16.31 13.76 -15.94
CA VAL A 130 15.73 13.91 -17.26
C VAL A 130 16.60 14.86 -18.08
N THR A 131 17.08 14.39 -19.22
CA THR A 131 17.92 15.18 -20.14
C THR A 131 17.27 16.51 -20.47
N GLY A 132 18.06 17.59 -20.38
CA GLY A 132 17.59 18.95 -20.66
C GLY A 132 16.97 19.70 -19.49
N THR A 133 16.92 19.10 -18.29
CA THR A 133 16.31 19.75 -17.11
C THR A 133 17.31 20.36 -16.11
N GLY A 134 18.62 20.23 -16.36
CA GLY A 134 19.67 20.91 -15.57
C GLY A 134 20.35 20.06 -14.49
N CYS A 135 19.90 18.82 -14.26
CA CYS A 135 20.43 17.94 -13.21
C CYS A 135 21.60 17.02 -13.61
N GLY A 136 22.16 17.20 -14.81
CA GLY A 136 23.32 16.45 -15.30
C GLY A 136 23.11 14.93 -15.32
N SER A 137 24.06 14.18 -14.74
CA SER A 137 24.01 12.71 -14.60
C SER A 137 23.62 12.25 -13.20
N THR A 138 23.10 13.16 -12.36
CA THR A 138 22.72 12.84 -10.98
C THR A 138 21.59 11.81 -10.95
N ILE A 139 21.72 10.84 -10.06
CA ILE A 139 20.70 9.83 -9.76
C ILE A 139 20.31 9.97 -8.29
N ILE A 140 19.01 10.07 -8.01
CA ILE A 140 18.47 10.04 -6.66
C ILE A 140 18.13 8.58 -6.31
N PRO A 141 18.74 7.97 -5.28
CA PRO A 141 18.43 6.59 -4.91
C PRO A 141 16.96 6.41 -4.48
N PHE A 142 16.35 5.29 -4.86
CA PHE A 142 14.95 5.00 -4.48
C PHE A 142 14.75 4.83 -2.97
N ASN A 143 15.78 4.49 -2.21
CA ASN A 143 15.69 4.37 -0.75
C ASN A 143 15.44 5.71 -0.03
N THR A 144 15.40 6.82 -0.76
CA THR A 144 14.92 8.12 -0.28
C THR A 144 13.39 8.25 -0.30
N ILE A 145 12.69 7.28 -0.88
CA ILE A 145 11.23 7.23 -0.93
C ILE A 145 10.71 6.16 0.04
N SER A 146 9.84 6.59 0.95
CA SER A 146 9.09 5.76 1.88
C SER A 146 7.61 5.73 1.56
N TRP A 147 6.86 4.85 2.20
CA TRP A 147 5.40 4.84 2.16
C TRP A 147 4.79 4.55 3.53
N VAL A 148 3.57 5.07 3.69
CA VAL A 148 2.62 4.61 4.71
C VAL A 148 1.60 3.72 4.03
N SER A 149 1.34 2.56 4.62
CA SER A 149 0.37 1.59 4.15
C SER A 149 -0.95 1.77 4.89
N HIS A 150 -2.01 1.97 4.12
CA HIS A 150 -3.38 2.07 4.58
C HIS A 150 -4.18 0.86 4.16
N ASN A 151 -5.30 0.64 4.85
CA ASN A 151 -6.15 -0.52 4.65
C ASN A 151 -5.32 -1.81 4.83
N ARG A 152 -4.70 -1.97 6.01
CA ARG A 152 -3.82 -3.11 6.32
C ARG A 152 -4.25 -3.85 7.60
N GLY A 153 -4.09 -5.16 7.58
CA GLY A 153 -4.07 -6.08 8.72
C GLY A 153 -2.68 -6.68 8.96
N SER A 154 -2.60 -7.76 9.75
CA SER A 154 -1.34 -8.38 10.18
C SER A 154 -0.53 -9.09 9.08
N TYR A 155 -1.13 -9.34 7.91
CA TYR A 155 -0.51 -10.07 6.80
C TYR A 155 -0.49 -9.27 5.50
N ASP A 156 -0.83 -7.99 5.58
CA ASP A 156 -0.82 -7.05 4.47
C ASP A 156 0.56 -6.38 4.32
N ILE A 157 0.68 -5.47 3.35
CA ILE A 157 1.88 -4.66 3.18
C ILE A 157 2.02 -3.69 4.37
N ASP A 158 3.17 -3.71 5.04
CA ASP A 158 3.51 -2.78 6.11
C ASP A 158 4.04 -1.44 5.59
N ASP A 159 4.09 -0.44 6.48
CA ASP A 159 4.86 0.79 6.25
C ASP A 159 6.32 0.45 5.95
N GLY A 160 6.97 1.24 5.10
CA GLY A 160 8.36 0.95 4.76
C GLY A 160 9.01 1.96 3.85
N SER A 161 10.20 1.61 3.39
CA SER A 161 10.95 2.34 2.37
C SER A 161 11.51 1.38 1.35
N PHE A 162 11.78 1.89 0.15
CA PHE A 162 12.45 1.07 -0.85
C PHE A 162 13.86 0.72 -0.36
N ALA A 163 14.27 -0.52 -0.55
CA ALA A 163 15.61 -0.96 -0.15
C ALA A 163 16.70 -0.53 -1.14
N GLY A 164 16.34 -0.07 -2.36
CA GLY A 164 17.29 0.24 -3.43
C GLY A 164 17.91 -1.00 -4.08
N GLY A 165 17.34 -2.19 -3.83
CA GLY A 165 17.78 -3.47 -4.39
C GLY A 165 16.86 -4.00 -5.48
N SER A 166 17.29 -5.08 -6.13
CA SER A 166 16.55 -5.76 -7.20
C SER A 166 15.41 -6.66 -6.70
N THR A 167 15.37 -6.99 -5.41
CA THR A 167 14.32 -7.82 -4.82
C THR A 167 14.10 -7.45 -3.36
N GLN A 168 13.03 -6.73 -3.09
CA GLN A 168 12.48 -6.51 -1.75
C GLN A 168 11.12 -7.19 -1.66
N THR A 169 10.94 -8.10 -0.70
CA THR A 169 9.63 -8.71 -0.43
C THR A 169 8.75 -7.73 0.33
N LEU A 170 7.55 -7.46 -0.20
CA LEU A 170 6.56 -6.57 0.44
C LEU A 170 5.52 -7.35 1.23
N PHE A 171 5.14 -8.53 0.76
CA PHE A 171 4.35 -9.48 1.54
C PHE A 171 4.58 -10.90 1.03
N TRP A 172 4.35 -11.89 1.90
CA TRP A 172 4.32 -13.30 1.56
C TRP A 172 3.34 -14.04 2.48
N VAL A 173 2.28 -14.60 1.89
CA VAL A 173 1.22 -15.29 2.64
C VAL A 173 0.80 -16.58 1.94
N GLY A 174 0.48 -17.60 2.74
CA GLY A 174 -0.03 -18.88 2.30
C GLY A 174 -1.51 -19.05 2.64
N SER A 175 -2.24 -19.78 1.81
CA SER A 175 -3.60 -20.23 2.07
C SER A 175 -3.77 -21.71 1.76
N LEU A 176 -4.69 -22.37 2.44
CA LEU A 176 -5.10 -23.75 2.20
C LEU A 176 -6.59 -23.74 1.88
N ASN A 177 -6.98 -24.40 0.77
CA ASN A 177 -8.37 -24.49 0.32
C ASN A 177 -9.08 -23.14 0.11
N ALA A 178 -8.34 -22.11 -0.26
CA ALA A 178 -8.87 -20.78 -0.52
C ALA A 178 -7.96 -20.03 -1.50
N GLY A 179 -8.52 -19.07 -2.22
CA GLY A 179 -7.75 -17.99 -2.81
C GLY A 179 -7.57 -16.83 -1.84
N LEU A 180 -6.93 -15.77 -2.31
CA LEU A 180 -6.55 -14.60 -1.53
C LEU A 180 -6.92 -13.34 -2.30
N GLN A 181 -7.36 -12.31 -1.58
CA GLN A 181 -7.46 -10.96 -2.08
C GLN A 181 -6.82 -10.01 -1.06
N LEU A 182 -5.84 -9.24 -1.51
CA LEU A 182 -5.12 -8.23 -0.75
C LEU A 182 -5.32 -6.89 -1.44
N GLU A 183 -5.59 -5.84 -0.66
CA GLU A 183 -5.75 -4.48 -1.14
C GLU A 183 -5.09 -3.53 -0.13
N ASN A 184 -3.98 -2.89 -0.50
CA ASN A 184 -3.37 -1.86 0.33
C ASN A 184 -3.32 -0.54 -0.43
N THR A 185 -3.47 0.57 0.27
CA THR A 185 -3.28 1.89 -0.33
C THR A 185 -1.99 2.49 0.21
N LEU A 186 -1.01 2.68 -0.67
CA LEU A 186 0.31 3.21 -0.29
C LEU A 186 0.38 4.70 -0.58
N VAL A 187 0.74 5.50 0.43
CA VAL A 187 1.03 6.94 0.28
C VAL A 187 2.52 7.14 0.35
N PHE A 188 3.12 7.59 -0.75
CA PHE A 188 4.57 7.74 -0.85
C PHE A 188 5.05 9.11 -0.37
N THR A 189 6.24 9.14 0.23
CA THR A 189 6.92 10.36 0.69
C THR A 189 8.38 10.33 0.25
N TYR A 190 8.85 11.42 -0.36
CA TYR A 190 10.27 11.67 -0.63
C TYR A 190 10.89 12.39 0.57
N ALA A 191 12.00 11.86 1.11
CA ALA A 191 12.63 12.38 2.32
C ALA A 191 13.16 13.81 2.18
N ASN A 192 13.63 14.19 0.98
CA ASN A 192 14.20 15.52 0.70
C ASN A 192 15.29 15.95 1.71
N SER A 193 16.12 15.01 2.17
CA SER A 193 17.19 15.28 3.14
C SER A 193 18.52 15.68 2.49
N THR A 194 18.68 15.41 1.19
CA THR A 194 19.90 15.67 0.41
C THR A 194 19.62 16.70 -0.65
N ILE A 195 20.51 17.67 -0.82
CA ILE A 195 20.41 18.69 -1.86
C ILE A 195 20.92 18.10 -3.17
N TYR A 196 20.06 18.09 -4.18
CA TYR A 196 20.41 17.72 -5.55
C TYR A 196 20.33 18.95 -6.47
N PRO A 197 21.04 18.96 -7.61
CA PRO A 197 20.87 19.98 -8.63
C PRO A 197 19.41 20.15 -9.05
N ALA A 198 19.02 21.36 -9.44
CA ALA A 198 17.69 21.61 -9.95
C ALA A 198 17.45 20.85 -11.27
N GLY A 199 16.27 20.24 -11.39
CA GLY A 199 15.85 19.51 -12.59
C GLY A 199 14.72 18.53 -12.30
N GLN A 200 14.38 17.73 -13.30
CA GLN A 200 13.39 16.65 -13.15
C GLN A 200 14.12 15.33 -13.04
N TYR A 201 13.68 14.49 -12.12
CA TYR A 201 14.19 13.15 -11.92
C TYR A 201 13.06 12.14 -12.15
N THR A 202 13.33 11.08 -12.91
CA THR A 202 12.35 10.04 -13.18
C THR A 202 12.96 8.66 -13.01
N GLY A 203 12.17 7.74 -12.49
CA GLY A 203 12.57 6.36 -12.31
C GLY A 203 11.34 5.48 -12.23
N ARG A 204 11.59 4.17 -12.24
CA ARG A 204 10.51 3.18 -12.18
C ARG A 204 10.83 2.13 -11.14
N VAL A 205 9.82 1.79 -10.34
CA VAL A 205 9.79 0.57 -9.54
C VAL A 205 8.95 -0.48 -10.24
N THR A 206 9.36 -1.74 -10.14
CA THR A 206 8.62 -2.87 -10.75
C THR A 206 8.12 -3.80 -9.65
N TYR A 207 6.81 -3.98 -9.61
CA TYR A 207 6.15 -4.92 -8.70
C TYR A 207 5.91 -6.25 -9.41
N THR A 208 6.29 -7.35 -8.77
CA THR A 208 6.14 -8.70 -9.31
C THR A 208 5.38 -9.55 -8.32
N ALA A 209 4.22 -10.04 -8.73
CA ALA A 209 3.44 -11.02 -7.99
C ALA A 209 3.79 -12.43 -8.47
N THR A 210 3.94 -13.36 -7.54
CA THR A 210 4.18 -14.77 -7.83
C THR A 210 3.24 -15.67 -7.04
N LEU A 211 2.82 -16.75 -7.69
CA LEU A 211 2.01 -17.82 -7.12
C LEU A 211 2.71 -19.14 -7.54
N PRO A 212 3.79 -19.54 -6.83
CA PRO A 212 4.62 -20.67 -7.19
C PRO A 212 3.87 -21.99 -7.05
#